data_AF-F9NUF8-F1
#
_entry.id   AF-F9NUF8-F1
#
_cell.length_a   1.000
_cell.length_b   1.000
_cell.length_c   1.000
_cell.angle_alpha   90.00
_cell.angle_beta   90.00
_cell.angle_gamma   90.00
#
_symmetry.space_group_name_H-M   'P 1'
#
loop_
_entity.id
_entity.type
_entity.pdbx_description
1 polymer ?
#
loop_
_entity_poly.entity_id
_entity_poly.type
_entity_poly.pdbx_seq_one_letter_code
_entity_poly.pdbx_strand_id
1 'polypeptide(L)'
;PLTQAAQAVQGSALPDAYAKWETMAKQIVGSTTTGHLSNNCATGAANETGVSKNLAEAVAWAKSIADNNSYAYVWGGNGKADGGYDCSGLTSALYRRIGISLPRTAAEQQHVGTAVARDQLKVGDLILWGSPAHHVAVYIGGGQMVSADNPHSGINVEKIYGNPSSYRRIVT
;
A
#
# COMPACT_ATOMS: atom_id res chain seq x y z
N PRO A 1 24.58 -0.03 -19.83
CA PRO A 1 25.29 0.99 -19.03
C PRO A 1 24.38 1.56 -17.94
N LEU A 2 24.79 1.42 -16.66
CA LEU A 2 24.09 1.92 -15.48
C LEU A 2 24.29 3.44 -15.39
N THR A 3 23.52 4.19 -16.16
CA THR A 3 23.81 5.62 -16.38
C THR A 3 23.14 6.50 -15.33
N GLN A 4 23.96 7.35 -14.71
CA GLN A 4 23.64 8.59 -14.00
C GLN A 4 22.88 8.48 -12.67
N ALA A 5 21.90 7.59 -12.54
CA ALA A 5 21.25 7.34 -11.25
C ALA A 5 22.18 6.59 -10.26
N ALA A 6 23.10 5.77 -10.78
CA ALA A 6 24.04 4.99 -9.97
C ALA A 6 25.15 5.85 -9.31
N GLN A 7 25.53 6.98 -9.94
CA GLN A 7 26.60 7.84 -9.42
C GLN A 7 26.13 8.82 -8.34
N ALA A 8 24.82 9.13 -8.28
CA ALA A 8 24.28 10.02 -7.26
C ALA A 8 24.19 9.38 -5.86
N VAL A 9 24.15 8.05 -5.78
CA VAL A 9 24.06 7.31 -4.51
C VAL A 9 25.43 7.15 -3.83
N GLN A 10 26.53 7.24 -4.58
CA GLN A 10 27.89 7.10 -4.03
C GLN A 10 28.36 8.28 -3.16
N GLY A 11 27.58 9.38 -3.10
CA GLY A 11 27.83 10.52 -2.21
C GLY A 11 27.03 10.48 -0.89
N SER A 12 26.20 9.45 -0.67
CA SER A 12 25.35 9.32 0.52
C SER A 12 25.91 8.27 1.48
N ALA A 13 25.82 8.56 2.78
CA ALA A 13 26.50 7.88 3.89
C ALA A 13 26.06 6.42 4.19
N LEU A 14 25.57 5.67 3.19
CA LEU A 14 25.12 4.28 3.33
C LEU A 14 25.55 3.44 2.09
N PRO A 15 26.83 3.03 2.00
CA PRO A 15 27.35 2.27 0.85
C PRO A 15 26.72 0.87 0.69
N ASP A 16 26.21 0.27 1.77
CA ASP A 16 25.77 -1.14 1.78
C ASP A 16 24.30 -1.34 1.38
N ALA A 17 23.54 -0.24 1.25
CA ALA A 17 22.14 -0.31 0.86
C ALA A 17 21.98 -0.90 -0.56
N TYR A 18 22.91 -0.61 -1.48
CA TYR A 18 22.84 -1.15 -2.84
C TYR A 18 23.07 -2.67 -2.88
N ALA A 19 24.07 -3.17 -2.14
CA ALA A 19 24.44 -4.58 -2.13
C ALA A 19 23.31 -5.49 -1.59
N LYS A 20 22.51 -5.00 -0.63
CA LYS A 20 21.39 -5.76 -0.05
C LYS A 20 20.25 -6.01 -1.06
N TRP A 21 20.07 -5.15 -2.05
CA TRP A 21 18.91 -5.17 -2.95
C TRP A 21 19.27 -5.47 -4.42
N GLU A 22 20.55 -5.50 -4.78
CA GLU A 22 21.02 -5.77 -6.16
C GLU A 22 20.56 -7.14 -6.69
N THR A 23 20.63 -8.19 -5.87
CA THR A 23 20.24 -9.55 -6.29
C THR A 23 18.75 -9.66 -6.59
N MET A 24 17.90 -9.01 -5.79
CA MET A 24 16.45 -9.01 -6.03
C MET A 24 16.06 -8.13 -7.21
N ALA A 25 16.78 -7.03 -7.46
CA ALA A 25 16.60 -6.23 -8.66
C ALA A 25 16.89 -7.04 -9.94
N LYS A 26 17.95 -7.88 -9.94
CA LYS A 26 18.28 -8.78 -11.06
C LYS A 26 17.22 -9.86 -11.29
N GLN A 27 16.60 -10.40 -10.23
CA GLN A 27 15.54 -11.42 -10.34
C GLN A 27 14.22 -10.87 -10.91
N ILE A 28 13.86 -9.63 -10.59
CA ILE A 28 12.65 -8.96 -11.10
C ILE A 28 12.80 -8.68 -12.61
N VAL A 29 13.99 -8.27 -13.07
CA VAL A 29 14.25 -8.01 -14.50
C VAL A 29 14.34 -9.32 -15.30
N GLY A 30 14.91 -10.39 -14.74
CA GLY A 30 15.02 -11.69 -15.41
C GLY A 30 13.68 -12.42 -15.61
N SER A 31 12.66 -12.13 -14.80
CA SER A 31 11.36 -12.81 -14.86
C SER A 31 10.34 -12.15 -15.81
N THR A 32 10.71 -11.04 -16.46
CA THR A 32 9.82 -10.29 -17.36
C THR A 32 9.95 -10.73 -18.83
N THR A 33 10.89 -11.62 -19.18
CA THR A 33 11.22 -11.95 -20.58
C THR A 33 10.65 -13.28 -21.08
N THR A 34 9.68 -13.90 -20.38
CA THR A 34 9.04 -15.14 -20.86
C THR A 34 7.55 -15.12 -20.58
N GLY A 35 6.83 -14.30 -21.34
CA GLY A 35 5.37 -14.24 -21.32
C GLY A 35 4.85 -13.82 -22.69
N HIS A 36 4.92 -14.72 -23.67
CA HIS A 36 4.19 -14.57 -24.92
C HIS A 36 2.68 -14.69 -24.62
N LEU A 37 1.92 -13.63 -24.86
CA LEU A 37 0.47 -13.72 -25.05
C LEU A 37 0.13 -13.14 -26.42
N SER A 38 -0.56 -13.97 -27.18
CA SER A 38 -0.91 -13.85 -28.59
C SER A 38 -1.82 -12.65 -28.88
N ASN A 39 -1.49 -11.91 -29.94
CA ASN A 39 -2.34 -10.87 -30.53
C ASN A 39 -3.55 -11.51 -31.23
N ASN A 40 -4.74 -11.40 -30.65
CA ASN A 40 -5.99 -11.50 -31.41
C ASN A 40 -6.85 -10.26 -31.15
N CYS A 41 -6.98 -9.47 -32.21
CA CYS A 41 -7.86 -8.32 -32.34
C CYS A 41 -9.30 -8.82 -32.55
N ALA A 42 -10.25 -8.36 -31.72
CA ALA A 42 -11.68 -8.40 -32.03
C ALA A 42 -12.37 -7.18 -31.41
N THR A 43 -13.03 -6.43 -32.28
CA THR A 43 -13.78 -5.19 -32.06
C THR A 43 -15.03 -5.38 -31.18
N GLY A 44 -15.20 -4.50 -30.20
CA GLY A 44 -16.41 -4.37 -29.39
C GLY A 44 -16.32 -3.15 -28.47
N ALA A 45 -17.35 -2.31 -28.48
CA ALA A 45 -17.35 -0.95 -27.95
C ALA A 45 -17.11 -0.81 -26.43
N ALA A 46 -16.52 0.34 -26.09
CA ALA A 46 -16.26 0.93 -24.78
C ALA A 46 -17.13 0.47 -23.60
N ASN A 47 -16.45 0.09 -22.51
CA ASN A 47 -16.88 0.49 -21.18
C ASN A 47 -15.64 0.85 -20.34
N GLU A 48 -15.67 2.05 -19.79
CA GLU A 48 -14.64 2.69 -18.97
C GLU A 48 -14.38 1.88 -17.68
N THR A 49 -13.42 0.95 -17.69
CA THR A 49 -12.88 0.33 -16.47
C THR A 49 -11.36 0.30 -16.54
N GLY A 50 -10.77 1.47 -16.74
CA GLY A 50 -9.33 1.69 -16.83
C GLY A 50 -8.74 2.24 -15.55
N VAL A 51 -8.91 1.58 -14.39
CA VAL A 51 -8.06 1.86 -13.22
C VAL A 51 -7.48 0.59 -12.60
N SER A 52 -6.27 0.33 -13.11
CA SER A 52 -5.15 -0.35 -12.46
C SER A 52 -5.24 -1.86 -12.34
N LYS A 53 -4.08 -2.47 -12.19
CA LYS A 53 -3.93 -3.85 -11.73
C LYS A 53 -4.49 -3.96 -10.30
N ASN A 54 -5.81 -4.12 -10.26
CA ASN A 54 -6.77 -4.55 -9.24
C ASN A 54 -6.58 -4.08 -7.78
N LEU A 55 -7.11 -2.90 -7.44
CA LEU A 55 -7.33 -2.45 -6.04
C LEU A 55 -8.03 -3.51 -5.18
N ALA A 56 -8.96 -4.27 -5.74
CA ALA A 56 -9.64 -5.37 -5.06
C ALA A 56 -8.66 -6.46 -4.60
N GLU A 57 -7.66 -6.81 -5.42
CA GLU A 57 -6.61 -7.76 -5.05
C GLU A 57 -5.69 -7.19 -3.97
N ALA A 58 -5.39 -5.90 -4.02
CA ALA A 58 -4.58 -5.25 -2.99
C ALA A 58 -5.31 -5.21 -1.62
N VAL A 59 -6.62 -4.95 -1.62
CA VAL A 59 -7.46 -5.05 -0.42
C VAL A 59 -7.57 -6.49 0.07
N ALA A 60 -7.76 -7.46 -0.82
CA ALA A 60 -7.75 -8.89 -0.46
C ALA A 60 -6.40 -9.31 0.15
N TRP A 61 -5.30 -8.80 -0.39
CA TRP A 61 -3.98 -8.99 0.19
C TRP A 61 -3.88 -8.41 1.60
N ALA A 62 -4.34 -7.18 1.84
CA ALA A 62 -4.28 -6.59 3.17
C ALA A 62 -5.09 -7.38 4.19
N LYS A 63 -6.27 -7.89 3.79
CA LYS A 63 -7.04 -8.85 4.62
C LYS A 63 -6.24 -10.12 4.92
N SER A 64 -5.55 -10.69 3.92
CA SER A 64 -4.69 -11.86 4.15
C SER A 64 -3.51 -11.61 5.09
N ILE A 65 -3.05 -10.36 5.22
CA ILE A 65 -2.04 -9.98 6.22
C ILE A 65 -2.67 -9.99 7.61
N ALA A 66 -3.87 -9.44 7.77
CA ALA A 66 -4.61 -9.47 9.03
C ALA A 66 -4.93 -10.90 9.49
N ASP A 67 -5.23 -11.81 8.55
CA ASP A 67 -5.53 -13.22 8.85
C ASP A 67 -4.27 -14.08 9.10
N ASN A 68 -3.06 -13.51 8.98
CA ASN A 68 -1.82 -14.26 9.05
C ASN A 68 -0.98 -13.88 10.28
N ASN A 69 -0.94 -14.79 11.25
CA ASN A 69 -0.18 -14.66 12.50
C ASN A 69 1.35 -14.53 12.33
N SER A 70 1.89 -14.64 11.12
CA SER A 70 3.30 -14.37 10.84
C SER A 70 3.62 -12.88 10.74
N TYR A 71 2.60 -12.01 10.72
CA TYR A 71 2.74 -10.56 10.68
C TYR A 71 2.18 -9.96 11.97
N ALA A 72 3.04 -9.31 12.75
CA ALA A 72 2.62 -8.58 13.93
C ALA A 72 2.41 -7.09 13.61
N TYR A 73 1.81 -6.37 14.57
CA TYR A 73 2.03 -4.94 14.62
C TYR A 73 3.49 -4.67 15.01
N VAL A 74 4.18 -3.84 14.22
CA VAL A 74 5.54 -3.39 14.53
C VAL A 74 5.62 -1.90 14.27
N TRP A 75 5.90 -1.10 15.31
CA TRP A 75 6.10 0.34 15.15
C TRP A 75 7.22 0.62 14.14
N GLY A 76 6.93 1.38 13.08
CA GLY A 76 7.87 1.61 11.99
C GLY A 76 7.94 0.49 10.94
N GLY A 77 7.21 -0.62 11.11
CA GLY A 77 7.26 -1.79 10.24
C GLY A 77 6.66 -1.56 8.85
N ASN A 78 7.33 -2.09 7.83
CA ASN A 78 6.97 -1.99 6.40
C ASN A 78 6.75 -3.35 5.74
N GLY A 79 6.83 -4.44 6.51
CA GLY A 79 6.46 -5.78 6.10
C GLY A 79 7.31 -6.88 6.71
N LYS A 80 7.36 -8.02 6.03
CA LYS A 80 7.91 -9.27 6.58
C LYS A 80 9.32 -9.14 7.16
N ALA A 81 10.19 -8.36 6.51
CA ALA A 81 11.57 -8.19 6.96
C ALA A 81 11.67 -7.49 8.33
N ASP A 82 10.64 -6.73 8.70
CA ASP A 82 10.52 -6.04 9.99
C ASP A 82 9.68 -6.87 11.00
N GLY A 83 9.23 -8.07 10.61
CA GLY A 83 8.31 -8.90 11.40
C GLY A 83 6.83 -8.50 11.27
N GLY A 84 6.51 -7.46 10.50
CA GLY A 84 5.15 -6.94 10.46
C GLY A 84 5.01 -5.53 9.89
N TYR A 85 3.87 -4.90 10.18
CA TYR A 85 3.51 -3.58 9.70
C TYR A 85 3.05 -2.69 10.86
N ASP A 86 3.23 -1.37 10.75
CA ASP A 86 2.37 -0.42 11.44
C ASP A 86 1.24 0.06 10.53
N CYS A 87 0.37 0.94 11.05
CA CYS A 87 -0.80 1.48 10.36
C CYS A 87 -0.47 2.03 8.97
N SER A 88 0.46 2.99 8.91
CA SER A 88 0.85 3.68 7.67
C SER A 88 1.79 2.85 6.78
N GLY A 89 2.52 1.89 7.34
CA GLY A 89 3.29 0.90 6.61
C GLY A 89 2.40 -0.10 5.86
N LEU A 90 1.31 -0.56 6.49
CA LEU A 90 0.32 -1.45 5.87
C LEU A 90 -0.37 -0.78 4.68
N THR A 91 -0.84 0.46 4.85
CA THR A 91 -1.49 1.23 3.77
C THR A 91 -0.52 1.46 2.61
N SER A 92 0.71 1.90 2.90
CA SER A 92 1.75 2.09 1.87
C SER A 92 2.06 0.80 1.11
N ALA A 93 2.08 -0.34 1.80
CA ALA A 93 2.31 -1.64 1.18
C ALA A 93 1.13 -2.10 0.30
N LEU A 94 -0.11 -1.81 0.70
CA LEU A 94 -1.29 -2.05 -0.13
C LEU A 94 -1.18 -1.26 -1.44
N TYR A 95 -1.00 0.05 -1.34
CA TYR A 95 -1.00 0.94 -2.50
C TYR A 95 0.18 0.69 -3.45
N ARG A 96 1.34 0.30 -2.93
CA ARG A 96 2.50 -0.09 -3.75
C ARG A 96 2.18 -1.26 -4.68
N ARG A 97 1.26 -2.16 -4.33
CA ARG A 97 0.84 -3.29 -5.19
C ARG A 97 0.12 -2.85 -6.45
N ILE A 98 -0.55 -1.70 -6.38
CA ILE A 98 -1.24 -1.10 -7.51
C ILE A 98 -0.44 0.06 -8.13
N GLY A 99 0.85 0.17 -7.80
CA GLY A 99 1.77 1.14 -8.37
C GLY A 99 1.67 2.55 -7.79
N ILE A 100 1.02 2.73 -6.63
CA ILE A 100 0.87 4.02 -5.97
C ILE A 100 1.81 4.10 -4.75
N SER A 101 2.65 5.12 -4.73
CA SER A 101 3.53 5.41 -3.59
C SER A 101 2.83 6.36 -2.62
N LEU A 102 2.63 5.91 -1.39
CA LEU A 102 2.17 6.77 -0.30
C LEU A 102 3.35 7.23 0.57
N PRO A 103 3.25 8.43 1.19
CA PRO A 103 4.17 8.85 2.25
C PRO A 103 4.17 7.86 3.41
N ARG A 104 5.29 7.82 4.16
CA ARG A 104 5.48 6.80 5.17
C ARG A 104 4.59 6.97 6.39
N THR A 105 4.23 8.20 6.76
CA THR A 105 3.51 8.46 8.03
C THR A 105 2.02 8.70 7.82
N ALA A 106 1.20 8.39 8.82
CA ALA A 106 -0.23 8.71 8.81
C ALA A 106 -0.46 10.23 8.66
N ALA A 107 0.35 11.05 9.34
CA ALA A 107 0.29 12.50 9.26
C ALA A 107 0.51 13.04 7.83
N GLU A 108 1.41 12.44 7.05
CA GLU A 108 1.59 12.82 5.65
C GLU A 108 0.50 12.22 4.75
N GLN A 109 0.08 10.98 5.01
CA GLN A 109 -1.01 10.33 4.28
C GLN A 109 -2.34 11.07 4.43
N GLN A 110 -2.55 11.80 5.53
CA GLN A 110 -3.73 12.65 5.71
C GLN A 110 -3.87 13.77 4.66
N HIS A 111 -2.84 14.02 3.85
CA HIS A 111 -2.81 15.07 2.84
C HIS A 111 -2.78 14.54 1.40
N VAL A 112 -2.77 13.23 1.19
CA VAL A 112 -2.78 12.64 -0.15
C VAL A 112 -4.20 12.43 -0.70
N GLY A 113 -4.33 12.43 -2.03
CA GLY A 113 -5.61 12.16 -2.70
C GLY A 113 -6.67 13.23 -2.46
N THR A 114 -7.93 12.84 -2.60
CA THR A 114 -9.10 13.73 -2.47
C THR A 114 -9.80 13.52 -1.13
N ALA A 115 -10.20 14.60 -0.46
CA ALA A 115 -11.05 14.50 0.74
C ALA A 115 -12.41 13.89 0.39
N VAL A 116 -12.92 13.00 1.24
CA VAL A 116 -14.26 12.42 1.09
C VAL A 116 -15.06 12.50 2.38
N ALA A 117 -16.38 12.61 2.24
CA ALA A 117 -17.29 12.51 3.37
C ALA A 117 -17.47 11.03 3.79
N ARG A 118 -17.81 10.81 5.07
CA ARG A 118 -17.95 9.45 5.65
C ARG A 118 -18.99 8.60 4.93
N ASP A 119 -20.10 9.20 4.53
CA ASP A 119 -21.20 8.56 3.81
C ASP A 119 -20.87 8.27 2.33
N GLN A 120 -19.76 8.82 1.83
CA GLN A 120 -19.27 8.60 0.47
C GLN A 120 -18.10 7.61 0.40
N LEU A 121 -17.76 6.95 1.51
CA LEU A 121 -16.65 6.01 1.58
C LEU A 121 -16.80 4.86 0.57
N LYS A 122 -15.72 4.60 -0.16
CA LYS A 122 -15.56 3.49 -1.11
C LYS A 122 -14.39 2.61 -0.70
N VAL A 123 -14.48 1.32 -1.01
CA VAL A 123 -13.40 0.36 -0.75
C VAL A 123 -12.07 0.92 -1.26
N GLY A 124 -11.05 0.89 -0.40
CA GLY A 124 -9.74 1.48 -0.64
C GLY A 124 -9.55 2.83 0.03
N ASP A 125 -10.59 3.64 0.29
CA ASP A 125 -10.41 4.95 0.92
C ASP A 125 -9.68 4.83 2.27
N LEU A 126 -8.76 5.76 2.54
CA LEU A 126 -8.06 5.83 3.83
C LEU A 126 -8.96 6.47 4.89
N ILE A 127 -8.95 5.91 6.09
CA ILE A 127 -9.61 6.44 7.28
C ILE A 127 -8.53 6.90 8.25
N LEU A 128 -8.59 8.14 8.74
CA LEU A 128 -7.52 8.73 9.55
C LEU A 128 -8.04 9.28 10.89
N TRP A 129 -7.22 9.17 11.94
CA TRP A 129 -7.51 9.73 13.27
C TRP A 129 -6.44 10.72 13.70
N GLY A 130 -6.87 11.87 14.23
CA GLY A 130 -6.02 12.96 14.70
C GLY A 130 -5.79 14.07 13.67
N SER A 131 -5.23 15.19 14.14
CA SER A 131 -4.75 16.30 13.30
C SER A 131 -3.56 16.96 14.02
N PRO A 132 -2.30 16.56 13.73
CA PRO A 132 -1.89 15.60 12.70
C PRO A 132 -2.34 14.17 12.99
N ALA A 133 -2.57 13.39 11.94
CA ALA A 133 -3.04 12.02 12.05
C ALA A 133 -1.98 11.12 12.70
N HIS A 134 -2.38 10.38 13.72
CA HIS A 134 -1.55 9.40 14.43
C HIS A 134 -1.91 7.96 14.05
N HIS A 135 -3.06 7.75 13.40
CA HIS A 135 -3.49 6.43 12.93
C HIS A 135 -4.15 6.51 11.55
N VAL A 136 -4.02 5.42 10.78
CA VAL A 136 -4.61 5.29 9.45
C VAL A 136 -4.99 3.82 9.17
N ALA A 137 -6.14 3.62 8.54
CA ALA A 137 -6.65 2.32 8.12
C ALA A 137 -7.20 2.38 6.69
N VAL A 138 -7.47 1.22 6.09
CA VAL A 138 -8.06 1.12 4.75
C VAL A 138 -9.51 0.66 4.87
N TYR A 139 -10.44 1.43 4.32
CA TYR A 139 -11.85 1.03 4.25
C TYR A 139 -12.05 -0.15 3.31
N ILE A 140 -12.78 -1.18 3.75
CA ILE A 140 -13.00 -2.42 2.99
C ILE A 140 -14.47 -2.70 2.70
N GLY A 141 -15.35 -1.71 2.91
CA GLY A 141 -16.80 -1.83 2.70
C GLY A 141 -17.56 -2.32 3.93
N GLY A 142 -18.88 -2.15 3.92
CA GLY A 142 -19.76 -2.63 5.00
C GLY A 142 -19.48 -2.03 6.38
N GLY A 143 -18.94 -0.80 6.45
CA GLY A 143 -18.57 -0.18 7.73
C GLY A 143 -17.34 -0.80 8.40
N GLN A 144 -16.54 -1.57 7.66
CA GLN A 144 -15.34 -2.24 8.14
C GLN A 144 -14.07 -1.68 7.51
N MET A 145 -12.94 -1.92 8.18
CA MET A 145 -11.61 -1.54 7.77
C MET A 145 -10.61 -2.66 8.04
N VAL A 146 -9.48 -2.62 7.34
CA VAL A 146 -8.28 -3.36 7.73
C VAL A 146 -7.28 -2.37 8.33
N SER A 147 -6.74 -2.72 9.48
CA SER A 147 -5.92 -1.83 10.30
C SER A 147 -4.78 -2.60 10.97
N ALA A 148 -3.66 -1.90 11.21
CA ALA A 148 -2.58 -2.37 12.07
C ALA A 148 -2.55 -1.44 13.29
N ASP A 149 -3.19 -1.85 14.38
CA ASP A 149 -3.60 -0.94 15.45
C ASP A 149 -2.48 -0.66 16.45
N ASN A 150 -2.00 -1.71 17.10
CA ASN A 150 -1.05 -1.64 18.21
C ASN A 150 -0.52 -3.06 18.55
N PRO A 151 0.49 -3.19 19.44
CA PRO A 151 1.05 -4.51 19.79
C PRO A 151 0.06 -5.49 20.46
N HIS A 152 -1.04 -5.01 21.03
CA HIS A 152 -2.03 -5.85 21.69
C HIS A 152 -3.10 -6.38 20.71
N SER A 153 -3.67 -5.52 19.88
CA SER A 153 -4.72 -5.87 18.91
C SER A 153 -4.17 -6.39 17.57
N GLY A 154 -2.90 -6.10 17.27
CA GLY A 154 -2.24 -6.57 16.05
C GLY A 154 -2.75 -5.93 14.77
N ILE A 155 -2.70 -6.72 13.68
CA ILE A 155 -3.27 -6.37 12.38
C ILE A 155 -4.60 -7.13 12.25
N ASN A 156 -5.70 -6.44 11.97
CA ASN A 156 -7.03 -7.05 12.01
C ASN A 156 -7.98 -6.45 10.96
N VAL A 157 -9.11 -7.14 10.77
CA VAL A 157 -10.30 -6.61 10.13
C VAL A 157 -11.32 -6.31 11.21
N GLU A 158 -11.80 -5.07 11.23
CA GLU A 158 -12.70 -4.60 12.28
C GLU A 158 -13.67 -3.52 11.80
N LYS A 159 -14.61 -3.13 12.66
CA LYS A 159 -15.52 -2.01 12.40
C LYS A 159 -14.77 -0.69 12.54
N ILE A 160 -15.18 0.32 11.77
CA ILE A 160 -14.70 1.68 11.98
C ILE A 160 -15.03 2.13 13.40
N TYR A 161 -14.02 2.33 14.23
CA TYR A 161 -14.19 2.72 15.63
C TYR A 161 -14.11 4.23 15.83
N GLY A 162 -14.70 4.69 16.94
CA GLY A 162 -14.61 6.06 17.42
C GLY A 162 -14.98 7.11 16.36
N ASN A 163 -14.25 8.23 16.39
CA ASN A 163 -14.47 9.39 15.53
C ASN A 163 -13.22 9.68 14.68
N PRO A 164 -13.11 9.10 13.47
CA PRO A 164 -12.06 9.48 12.52
C PRO A 164 -12.13 10.98 12.19
N SER A 165 -10.97 11.61 12.05
CA SER A 165 -10.83 13.04 11.76
C SER A 165 -10.99 13.37 10.28
N SER A 166 -10.58 12.46 9.38
CA SER A 166 -10.67 12.67 7.94
C SER A 166 -10.65 11.36 7.15
N TYR A 167 -11.03 11.46 5.88
CA TYR A 167 -11.03 10.34 4.93
C TYR A 167 -10.42 10.78 3.60
N ARG A 168 -9.63 9.92 2.96
CA ARG A 168 -8.93 10.22 1.69
C ARG A 168 -9.17 9.15 0.63
N ARG A 169 -9.62 9.59 -0.54
CA ARG A 169 -9.69 8.76 -1.74
C ARG A 169 -8.42 8.90 -2.55
N ILE A 170 -7.73 7.77 -2.75
CA ILE A 170 -6.46 7.73 -3.48
C ILE A 170 -6.65 7.33 -4.95
N VAL A 171 -7.62 6.46 -5.22
CA VAL A 171 -7.96 5.96 -6.56
C VAL A 171 -9.30 6.56 -6.95
N THR A 172 -9.32 7.31 -8.04
CA THR A 172 -10.52 7.98 -8.58
C THR A 172 -11.16 7.19 -9.70
#